data_AF-A0A349EH40-F1
#
_entry.id   AF-A0A349EH40-F1
#
_cell.length_a   1.000
_cell.length_b   1.000
_cell.length_c   1.000
_cell.angle_alpha   90.00
_cell.angle_beta   90.00
_cell.angle_gamma   90.00
#
_symmetry.space_group_name_H-M   'P 1'
#
loop_
_entity.id
_entity.type
_entity.pdbx_description
1 polymer ?
#
loop_
_entity_poly.entity_id
_entity_poly.type
_entity_poly.pdbx_seq_one_letter_code
_entity_poly.pdbx_strand_id
1 'polypeptide(L)'
;KKKRIEMFRAAFLRDQHANGHFRNPVEAWEAGFTLNDGGITYLAQNLRPLCNPELKRRQLTGQTAQLRAQMTERIDHYHVSDNPELELEKRLETARLVAASLIDCAGEQRFGELLRALQTDSDDLEGIYYRIETRVPDEKEAVSAPTIGAAVDTRKMKALLGLGASAGAEEEMRKDDAALFASEALTEWMRDLQDLGGDASRCDYYRVPAALMAEFVKELISGVQRLKLEERIVAQTRQAIGFRMKFEQIVALPAKLTANLLNSYVDFLGYDAQALDKRPQLALDSGPRPVFPPRSAPRGGPQLSEQQSTYDQDYYTDWIRAYLDLVERNARFHDGAEVDLAANRRLGELLGRLRAVS
;
A
#
# COMPACT_ATOMS: atom_id res chain seq x y z
N LYS A 1 61.44 44.62 50.27
CA LYS A 1 60.82 43.52 49.46
C LYS A 1 59.41 43.16 49.93
N LYS A 2 59.14 42.88 51.23
CA LYS A 2 57.80 42.53 51.75
C LYS A 2 56.67 43.53 51.43
N LYS A 3 56.85 44.84 51.70
CA LYS A 3 55.86 45.89 51.39
C LYS A 3 55.40 45.95 49.92
N ARG A 4 56.28 45.60 48.98
CA ARG A 4 55.98 45.64 47.53
C ARG A 4 55.13 44.44 47.10
N ILE A 5 55.30 43.29 47.75
CA ILE A 5 54.51 42.08 47.52
C ILE A 5 53.08 42.25 48.09
N GLU A 6 52.94 42.87 49.27
CA GLU A 6 51.63 43.18 49.85
C GLU A 6 50.84 44.19 49.01
N MET A 7 51.52 45.20 48.44
CA MET A 7 50.91 46.14 47.50
C MET A 7 50.37 45.43 46.25
N PHE A 8 51.14 44.49 45.67
CA PHE A 8 50.66 43.71 44.52
C PHE A 8 49.55 42.72 44.88
N ARG A 9 49.58 42.11 46.08
CA ARG A 9 48.47 41.27 46.59
C ARG A 9 47.18 42.09 46.70
N ALA A 10 47.25 43.28 47.28
CA ALA A 10 46.09 44.16 47.42
C ALA A 10 45.57 44.66 46.06
N ALA A 11 46.44 44.88 45.09
CA ALA A 11 46.05 45.23 43.72
C ALA A 11 45.37 44.05 43.01
N PHE A 12 45.91 42.83 43.12
CA PHE A 12 45.34 41.62 42.52
C PHE A 12 43.94 41.30 43.07
N LEU A 13 43.74 41.43 44.39
CA LEU A 13 42.43 41.19 45.01
C LEU A 13 41.38 42.28 44.70
N ARG A 14 41.82 43.47 44.27
CA ARG A 14 40.94 44.57 43.84
C ARG A 14 40.64 44.55 42.34
N ASP A 15 41.41 43.78 41.57
CA ASP A 15 41.21 43.66 40.13
C ASP A 15 39.92 42.87 39.85
N GLN A 16 39.02 43.48 39.07
CA GLN A 16 37.76 42.88 38.68
C GLN A 16 37.97 41.64 37.81
N HIS A 17 39.03 41.60 37.00
CA HIS A 17 39.33 40.43 36.17
C HIS A 17 39.79 39.24 37.01
N ALA A 18 40.64 39.46 38.02
CA ALA A 18 41.09 38.40 38.91
C ALA A 18 39.93 37.81 39.73
N ASN A 19 39.04 38.65 40.24
CA ASN A 19 37.84 38.21 40.95
C ASN A 19 36.82 37.49 40.05
N GLY A 20 36.79 37.81 38.75
CA GLY A 20 35.90 37.15 37.77
C GLY A 20 36.39 35.77 37.33
N HIS A 21 37.71 35.54 37.28
CA HIS A 21 38.29 34.30 36.77
C HIS A 21 38.66 33.27 37.84
N PHE A 22 38.94 33.70 39.09
CA PHE A 22 39.29 32.79 40.18
C PHE A 22 38.14 32.65 41.18
N ARG A 23 37.74 31.40 41.47
CA ARG A 23 36.74 31.11 42.50
C ARG A 23 37.17 31.59 43.89
N ASN A 24 38.48 31.55 44.18
CA ASN A 24 39.10 32.11 45.38
C ASN A 24 40.42 32.84 45.01
N PRO A 25 40.37 34.16 44.77
CA PRO A 25 41.52 34.96 44.35
C PRO A 25 42.65 35.03 45.39
N VAL A 26 42.31 34.92 46.69
CA VAL A 26 43.31 34.91 47.77
C VAL A 26 44.17 33.64 47.71
N GLU A 27 43.52 32.49 47.56
CA GLU A 27 44.17 31.18 47.46
C GLU A 27 44.97 31.06 46.16
N ALA A 28 44.47 31.60 45.04
CA ALA A 28 45.20 31.65 43.78
C ALA A 28 46.48 32.49 43.87
N TRP A 29 46.44 33.63 44.56
CA TRP A 29 47.61 34.48 44.79
C TRP A 29 48.66 33.77 45.66
N GLU A 30 48.24 33.11 46.74
CA GLU A 30 49.14 32.38 47.64
C GLU A 30 49.77 31.17 46.95
N ALA A 31 48.98 30.41 46.18
CA ALA A 31 49.48 29.30 45.37
C ALA A 31 50.51 29.76 44.34
N GLY A 32 50.27 30.89 43.64
CA GLY A 32 51.19 31.45 42.65
C GLY A 32 52.57 31.88 43.20
N PHE A 33 52.64 32.21 44.50
CA PHE A 33 53.90 32.57 45.18
C PHE A 33 54.60 31.39 45.87
N THR A 34 54.08 30.17 45.73
CA THR A 34 54.67 28.96 46.33
C THR A 34 55.95 28.57 45.59
N LEU A 35 57.07 28.50 46.32
CA LEU A 35 58.39 28.22 45.76
C LEU A 35 58.42 26.81 45.12
N ASN A 36 58.90 26.72 43.88
CA ASN A 36 59.00 25.50 43.05
C ASN A 36 57.68 24.85 42.57
N ASP A 37 56.49 25.37 42.92
CA ASP A 37 55.20 24.93 42.35
C ASP A 37 54.57 26.03 41.48
N GLY A 38 54.70 27.30 41.87
CA GLY A 38 54.20 28.43 41.08
C GLY A 38 52.69 28.40 40.81
N GLY A 39 51.91 27.68 41.63
CA GLY A 39 50.45 27.56 41.52
C GLY A 39 49.97 26.44 40.60
N ILE A 40 50.87 25.60 40.07
CA ILE A 40 50.50 24.46 39.20
C ILE A 40 49.60 23.47 39.94
N THR A 41 49.87 23.18 41.21
CA THR A 41 49.05 22.26 42.00
C THR A 41 47.62 22.78 42.20
N TYR A 42 47.45 24.08 42.46
CA TYR A 42 46.14 24.72 42.59
C TYR A 42 45.35 24.68 41.27
N LEU A 43 46.01 24.93 40.14
CA LEU A 43 45.39 24.81 38.81
C LEU A 43 45.02 23.36 38.51
N ALA A 44 45.91 22.41 38.77
CA ALA A 44 45.66 20.98 38.54
C ALA A 44 44.47 20.48 39.38
N GLN A 45 44.36 20.87 40.65
CA GLN A 45 43.22 20.51 41.51
C GLN A 45 41.90 21.09 41.03
N ASN A 46 41.89 22.35 40.55
CA ASN A 46 40.68 22.99 40.03
C ASN A 46 40.28 22.46 38.64
N LEU A 47 41.24 21.99 37.83
CA LEU A 47 40.98 21.37 36.52
C LEU A 47 40.66 19.87 36.61
N ARG A 48 41.10 19.17 37.66
CA ARG A 48 40.90 17.72 37.85
C ARG A 48 39.44 17.24 37.74
N PRO A 49 38.42 17.97 38.25
CA PRO A 49 37.02 17.61 38.05
C PRO A 49 36.59 17.68 36.59
N LEU A 50 37.14 18.63 35.81
CA LEU A 50 36.84 18.81 34.38
C LEU A 50 37.64 17.83 33.49
N CYS A 51 38.83 17.43 33.94
CA CYS A 51 39.69 16.46 33.27
C CYS A 51 39.41 15.00 33.67
N ASN A 52 38.20 14.69 34.17
CA ASN A 52 37.84 13.32 34.51
C ASN A 52 37.42 12.54 33.25
N PRO A 53 38.17 11.51 32.82
CA PRO A 53 37.82 10.70 31.65
C PRO A 53 36.44 10.04 31.79
N GLU A 54 35.96 9.80 33.00
CA GLU A 54 34.64 9.23 33.26
C GLU A 54 33.48 10.16 32.88
N LEU A 55 33.67 11.49 32.98
CA LEU A 55 32.63 12.44 32.53
C LEU A 55 32.47 12.37 31.01
N LYS A 56 33.60 12.34 30.28
CA LYS A 56 33.57 12.20 28.82
C LYS A 56 33.02 10.83 28.41
N ARG A 57 33.34 9.75 29.12
CA ARG A 57 32.74 8.42 28.90
C ARG A 57 31.23 8.44 29.08
N ARG A 58 30.72 8.99 30.19
CA ARG A 58 29.27 9.12 30.45
C ARG A 58 28.56 9.96 29.39
N GLN A 59 29.17 11.07 28.97
CA GLN A 59 28.62 11.92 27.92
C GLN A 59 28.54 11.17 26.58
N LEU A 60 29.59 10.44 26.21
CA LEU A 60 29.61 9.62 24.99
C LEU A 60 28.57 8.48 25.06
N THR A 61 28.41 7.84 26.22
CA THR A 61 27.37 6.83 26.42
C THR A 61 25.97 7.43 26.24
N GLY A 62 25.70 8.59 26.83
CA GLY A 62 24.42 9.29 26.68
C GLY A 62 24.12 9.72 25.24
N GLN A 63 25.12 10.28 24.55
CA GLN A 63 25.00 10.64 23.13
C GLN A 63 24.77 9.40 22.24
N THR A 64 25.46 8.30 22.54
CA THR A 64 25.29 7.04 21.81
C THR A 64 23.88 6.47 22.03
N ALA A 65 23.36 6.51 23.26
CA ALA A 65 22.01 6.06 23.57
C ALA A 65 20.95 6.92 22.86
N GLN A 66 21.13 8.25 22.86
CA GLN A 66 20.24 9.17 22.16
C GLN A 66 20.24 8.92 20.64
N LEU A 67 21.42 8.72 20.04
CA LEU A 67 21.53 8.42 18.62
C LEU A 67 20.87 7.08 18.27
N ARG A 68 21.03 6.05 19.12
CA ARG A 68 20.35 4.76 18.94
C ARG A 68 18.83 4.90 19.01
N ALA A 69 18.31 5.69 19.95
CA ALA A 69 16.88 5.93 20.07
C ALA A 69 16.33 6.60 18.80
N GLN A 70 17.01 7.65 18.30
CA GLN A 70 16.64 8.33 17.05
C GLN A 70 16.72 7.40 15.83
N MET A 71 17.74 6.56 15.74
CA MET A 71 17.86 5.58 14.65
C MET A 71 16.75 4.53 14.74
N THR A 72 16.43 4.06 15.94
CA THR A 72 15.36 3.08 16.16
C THR A 72 14.03 3.67 15.70
N GLU A 73 13.67 4.88 16.14
CA GLU A 73 12.43 5.56 15.74
C GLU A 73 12.29 5.72 14.23
N ARG A 74 13.37 6.11 13.53
CA ARG A 74 13.34 6.30 12.08
C ARG A 74 13.26 5.00 11.28
N ILE A 75 13.82 3.92 11.81
CA ILE A 75 13.86 2.62 11.14
C ILE A 75 12.59 1.82 11.42
N ASP A 76 11.99 1.99 12.61
CA ASP A 76 10.81 1.24 13.05
C ASP A 76 9.63 1.37 12.08
N HIS A 77 9.43 2.56 11.49
CA HIS A 77 8.38 2.79 10.50
C HIS A 77 8.47 1.88 9.26
N TYR A 78 9.66 1.38 8.92
CA TYR A 78 9.89 0.53 7.76
C TYR A 78 9.89 -0.97 8.09
N HIS A 79 9.75 -1.34 9.37
CA HIS A 79 9.77 -2.72 9.81
C HIS A 79 8.36 -3.24 10.12
N VAL A 80 7.93 -4.27 9.40
CA VAL A 80 6.66 -4.96 9.69
C VAL A 80 6.91 -5.93 10.84
N SER A 81 6.26 -5.67 11.98
CA SER A 81 6.56 -6.28 13.28
C SER A 81 6.02 -7.69 13.47
N ASP A 82 4.94 -8.04 12.77
CA ASP A 82 4.37 -9.39 12.80
C ASP A 82 5.21 -10.31 11.93
N ASN A 83 5.47 -11.54 12.40
CA ASN A 83 6.33 -12.52 11.74
C ASN A 83 5.84 -12.78 10.30
N PRO A 84 6.37 -12.06 9.29
CA PRO A 84 5.74 -11.98 7.98
C PRO A 84 6.00 -13.27 7.19
N GLU A 85 7.03 -14.00 7.61
CA GLU A 85 7.42 -15.29 7.05
C GLU A 85 6.45 -16.38 7.47
N LEU A 86 6.05 -16.41 8.75
CA LEU A 86 5.01 -17.34 9.22
C LEU A 86 3.65 -17.02 8.61
N GLU A 87 3.31 -15.73 8.45
CA GLU A 87 2.06 -15.35 7.78
C GLU A 87 2.08 -15.73 6.30
N LEU A 88 3.18 -15.46 5.59
CA LEU A 88 3.38 -15.89 4.21
C LEU A 88 3.24 -17.41 4.09
N GLU A 89 3.93 -18.17 4.94
CA GLU A 89 3.89 -19.63 4.91
C GLU A 89 2.48 -20.15 5.11
N LYS A 90 1.74 -19.63 6.09
CA LYS A 90 0.32 -19.98 6.31
C LYS A 90 -0.56 -19.63 5.11
N ARG A 91 -0.40 -18.45 4.52
CA ARG A 91 -1.16 -18.04 3.32
C ARG A 91 -0.86 -18.96 2.14
N LEU A 92 0.40 -19.33 1.94
CA LEU A 92 0.81 -20.27 0.88
C LEU A 92 0.30 -21.68 1.13
N GLU A 93 0.28 -22.15 2.39
CA GLU A 93 -0.33 -23.43 2.77
C GLU A 93 -1.82 -23.45 2.45
N THR A 94 -2.56 -22.42 2.86
CA THR A 94 -3.98 -22.28 2.53
C THR A 94 -4.20 -22.21 1.02
N ALA A 95 -3.37 -21.47 0.28
CA ALA A 95 -3.45 -21.39 -1.17
C ALA A 95 -3.23 -22.74 -1.86
N ARG A 96 -2.36 -23.61 -1.31
CA ARG A 96 -2.18 -24.99 -1.80
C ARG A 96 -3.41 -25.85 -1.56
N LEU A 97 -4.09 -25.68 -0.43
CA LEU A 97 -5.36 -26.37 -0.14
C LEU A 97 -6.49 -25.91 -1.08
N VAL A 98 -6.55 -24.60 -1.35
CA VAL A 98 -7.46 -24.04 -2.36
C VAL A 98 -7.13 -24.61 -3.74
N ALA A 99 -5.86 -24.61 -4.14
CA ALA A 99 -5.43 -25.16 -5.43
C ALA A 99 -5.82 -26.64 -5.58
N ALA A 100 -5.66 -27.45 -4.53
CA ALA A 100 -6.11 -28.84 -4.54
C ALA A 100 -7.63 -28.95 -4.73
N SER A 101 -8.41 -28.14 -4.02
CA SER A 101 -9.87 -28.12 -4.17
C SER A 101 -10.31 -27.65 -5.56
N LEU A 102 -9.56 -26.72 -6.18
CA LEU A 102 -9.79 -26.28 -7.56
C LEU A 102 -9.47 -27.37 -8.59
N ILE A 103 -8.47 -28.22 -8.32
CA ILE A 103 -8.19 -29.41 -9.14
C ILE A 103 -9.37 -30.39 -9.05
N ASP A 104 -9.92 -30.62 -7.86
CA ASP A 104 -11.11 -31.47 -7.68
C ASP A 104 -12.34 -30.88 -8.39
N CYS A 105 -12.54 -29.57 -8.30
CA CYS A 105 -13.57 -28.82 -9.04
C CYS A 105 -13.43 -28.98 -10.57
N ALA A 106 -12.19 -28.91 -11.07
CA ALA A 106 -11.88 -29.14 -12.48
C ALA A 106 -12.12 -30.60 -12.90
N GLY A 107 -11.82 -31.57 -12.03
CA GLY A 107 -12.11 -32.99 -12.24
C GLY A 107 -13.60 -33.29 -12.39
N GLU A 108 -14.46 -32.53 -11.70
CA GLU A 108 -15.92 -32.58 -11.81
C GLU A 108 -16.48 -31.72 -12.96
N GLN A 109 -15.60 -31.12 -13.78
CA GLN A 109 -15.95 -30.20 -14.89
C GLN A 109 -16.70 -28.94 -14.46
N ARG A 110 -16.59 -28.51 -13.19
CA ARG A 110 -17.30 -27.35 -12.64
C ARG A 110 -16.46 -26.08 -12.59
N PHE A 111 -15.18 -26.15 -12.96
CA PHE A 111 -14.27 -25.00 -12.90
C PHE A 111 -14.75 -23.82 -13.77
N GLY A 112 -15.27 -24.08 -14.97
CA GLY A 112 -15.81 -23.03 -15.84
C GLY A 112 -17.04 -22.34 -15.24
N GLU A 113 -17.90 -23.10 -14.54
CA GLU A 113 -19.06 -22.55 -13.84
C GLU A 113 -18.65 -21.72 -12.61
N LEU A 114 -17.62 -22.16 -11.88
CA LEU A 114 -17.03 -21.37 -10.80
C LEU A 114 -16.48 -20.06 -11.34
N LEU A 115 -15.72 -20.10 -12.44
CA LEU A 115 -15.17 -18.90 -13.07
C LEU A 115 -16.29 -17.93 -13.50
N ARG A 116 -17.37 -18.44 -14.10
CA ARG A 116 -18.53 -17.63 -14.47
C ARG A 116 -19.24 -17.01 -13.26
N ALA A 117 -19.26 -17.71 -12.12
CA ALA A 117 -19.83 -17.19 -10.87
C ALA A 117 -18.96 -16.09 -10.23
N LEU A 118 -17.66 -16.05 -10.54
CA LEU A 118 -16.75 -14.98 -10.12
C LEU A 118 -16.82 -13.74 -11.03
N GLN A 119 -17.34 -13.89 -12.25
CA GLN A 119 -17.48 -12.81 -13.24
C GLN A 119 -18.74 -11.97 -12.99
N THR A 120 -18.70 -10.72 -13.46
CA THR A 120 -19.84 -9.77 -13.40
C THR A 120 -20.51 -9.62 -14.75
N ASP A 121 -21.79 -9.27 -14.75
CA ASP A 121 -22.56 -8.95 -15.95
C ASP A 121 -22.51 -7.45 -16.27
N SER A 122 -22.49 -7.09 -17.55
CA SER A 122 -22.58 -5.68 -17.93
C SER A 122 -23.91 -5.06 -17.55
N ASP A 123 -24.99 -5.83 -17.57
CA ASP A 123 -26.34 -5.32 -17.31
C ASP A 123 -26.49 -4.80 -15.86
N ASP A 124 -25.87 -5.50 -14.90
CA ASP A 124 -25.85 -5.07 -13.49
C ASP A 124 -25.09 -3.74 -13.34
N LEU A 125 -23.95 -3.61 -14.03
CA LEU A 125 -23.12 -2.40 -14.01
C LEU A 125 -23.77 -1.22 -14.76
N GLU A 126 -24.57 -1.49 -15.80
CA GLU A 126 -25.36 -0.46 -16.50
C GLU A 126 -26.34 0.19 -15.53
N GLY A 127 -26.97 -0.60 -14.65
CA GLY A 127 -27.84 -0.10 -13.59
C GLY A 127 -27.13 0.82 -12.60
N ILE A 128 -25.90 0.50 -12.21
CA ILE A 128 -25.07 1.34 -11.33
C ILE A 128 -24.75 2.67 -12.02
N TYR A 129 -24.22 2.63 -13.25
CA TYR A 129 -23.86 3.83 -13.99
C TYR A 129 -25.07 4.73 -14.24
N TYR A 130 -26.22 4.14 -14.59
CA TYR A 130 -27.46 4.87 -14.79
C TYR A 130 -27.90 5.65 -13.55
N ARG A 131 -27.82 5.04 -12.35
CA ARG A 131 -28.16 5.72 -11.09
C ARG A 131 -27.26 6.92 -10.80
N ILE A 132 -25.98 6.80 -11.14
CA ILE A 132 -24.99 7.88 -10.95
C ILE A 132 -25.28 9.03 -11.93
N GLU A 133 -25.47 8.74 -13.22
CA GLU A 133 -25.74 9.76 -14.24
C GLU A 133 -27.10 10.45 -14.02
N THR A 134 -28.10 9.70 -13.52
CA THR A 134 -29.43 10.23 -13.18
C THR A 134 -29.53 10.80 -11.78
N ARG A 135 -28.42 10.79 -11.02
CA ARG A 135 -28.36 11.46 -9.72
C ARG A 135 -28.68 12.93 -9.95
N VAL A 136 -29.83 13.36 -9.46
CA VAL A 136 -30.11 14.79 -9.33
C VAL A 136 -29.01 15.31 -8.41
N PRO A 137 -28.17 16.27 -8.84
CA PRO A 137 -27.15 16.81 -7.97
C PRO A 137 -27.86 17.25 -6.69
N ASP A 138 -27.42 16.69 -5.58
CA ASP A 138 -27.94 17.01 -4.25
C ASP A 138 -27.71 18.51 -4.05
N GLU A 139 -28.74 19.31 -4.36
CA GLU A 139 -28.84 20.68 -3.88
C GLU A 139 -28.99 20.54 -2.37
N LYS A 140 -27.85 20.45 -1.66
CA LYS A 140 -27.68 20.58 -0.21
C LYS A 140 -28.98 20.95 0.49
N GLU A 141 -29.72 19.98 1.05
CA GLU A 141 -30.86 20.19 1.94
C GLU A 141 -31.58 21.54 1.79
N ALA A 142 -32.02 21.89 0.58
CA ALA A 142 -32.92 23.01 0.41
C ALA A 142 -34.31 22.42 0.58
N VAL A 143 -34.77 22.33 1.83
CA VAL A 143 -36.19 22.14 2.17
C VAL A 143 -36.96 23.27 1.48
N SER A 144 -37.36 23.02 0.25
CA SER A 144 -38.11 23.96 -0.56
C SER A 144 -39.57 23.65 -0.31
N ALA A 145 -40.23 24.57 0.41
CA ALA A 145 -41.67 24.58 0.63
C ALA A 145 -42.43 24.36 -0.70
N PRO A 146 -43.63 23.78 -0.69
CA PRO A 146 -44.38 23.49 -1.91
C PRO A 146 -44.60 24.77 -2.71
N THR A 147 -44.01 24.83 -3.91
CA THR A 147 -44.18 25.95 -4.83
C THR A 147 -45.60 25.96 -5.37
N ILE A 148 -46.37 27.00 -5.06
CA ILE A 148 -47.66 27.26 -5.72
C ILE A 148 -47.36 28.00 -7.04
N GLY A 149 -47.35 27.27 -8.16
CA GLY A 149 -47.16 27.83 -9.50
C GLY A 149 -46.39 26.90 -10.45
N ALA A 150 -46.21 27.34 -11.71
CA ALA A 150 -45.41 26.59 -12.68
C ALA A 150 -43.95 26.56 -12.24
N ALA A 151 -43.37 25.36 -12.13
CA ALA A 151 -41.98 25.18 -11.75
C ALA A 151 -41.07 25.91 -12.74
N VAL A 152 -40.25 26.83 -12.22
CA VAL A 152 -39.27 27.56 -13.03
C VAL A 152 -38.12 26.62 -13.34
N ASP A 153 -37.84 26.42 -14.62
CA ASP A 153 -36.65 25.70 -15.09
C ASP A 153 -35.40 26.56 -14.84
N THR A 154 -34.85 26.39 -13.65
CA THR A 154 -33.66 27.11 -13.16
C THR A 154 -32.44 26.89 -14.05
N ARG A 155 -32.37 25.76 -14.76
CA ARG A 155 -31.30 25.42 -15.70
C ARG A 155 -31.38 26.31 -16.94
N LYS A 156 -32.58 26.44 -17.51
CA LYS A 156 -32.85 27.30 -18.67
C LYS A 156 -32.63 28.78 -18.34
N MET A 157 -33.00 29.20 -17.13
CA MET A 157 -32.80 30.56 -16.65
C MET A 157 -31.32 30.89 -16.41
N LYS A 158 -30.53 29.97 -15.82
CA LYS A 158 -29.08 30.13 -15.66
C LYS A 158 -28.35 30.21 -17.01
N ALA A 159 -28.76 29.41 -18.00
CA ALA A 159 -28.22 29.45 -19.35
C ALA A 159 -28.50 30.78 -20.06
N LEU A 160 -29.73 31.32 -19.95
CA LEU A 160 -30.11 32.61 -20.51
C LEU A 160 -29.36 33.80 -19.90
N LEU A 161 -28.96 33.68 -18.62
CA LEU A 161 -28.25 34.73 -17.88
C LEU A 161 -26.72 34.62 -17.98
N GLY A 162 -26.18 33.68 -18.75
CA GLY A 162 -24.73 33.46 -18.82
C GLY A 162 -24.11 32.92 -17.52
N LEU A 163 -24.94 32.41 -16.61
CA LEU A 163 -24.54 31.81 -15.32
C LEU A 163 -24.49 30.27 -15.40
N GLY A 164 -24.40 29.72 -16.62
CA GLY A 164 -24.17 28.30 -16.84
C GLY A 164 -22.80 27.88 -16.30
N ALA A 165 -22.71 26.68 -15.75
CA ALA A 165 -21.43 26.10 -15.33
C ALA A 165 -20.44 26.17 -16.50
N SER A 166 -19.20 26.58 -16.23
CA SER A 166 -18.15 26.56 -17.26
C SER A 166 -17.88 25.11 -17.67
N ALA A 167 -17.43 24.89 -18.91
CA ALA A 167 -17.13 23.54 -19.41
C ALA A 167 -16.15 22.76 -18.50
N GLY A 168 -15.30 23.46 -17.74
CA GLY A 168 -14.40 22.84 -16.76
C GLY A 168 -15.12 22.22 -15.54
N ALA A 169 -16.25 22.79 -15.10
CA ALA A 169 -17.01 22.26 -13.97
C ALA A 169 -17.79 20.99 -14.35
N GLU A 170 -18.30 20.89 -15.58
CA GLU A 170 -18.90 19.66 -16.08
C GLU A 170 -17.87 18.54 -16.27
N GLU A 171 -16.65 18.87 -16.71
CA GLU A 171 -15.56 17.90 -16.83
C GLU A 171 -15.06 17.41 -15.47
N GLU A 172 -14.96 18.26 -14.46
CA GLU A 172 -14.59 17.85 -13.09
C GLU A 172 -15.67 16.97 -12.45
N MET A 173 -16.95 17.31 -12.61
CA MET A 173 -18.06 16.49 -12.14
C MET A 173 -18.07 15.12 -12.82
N ARG A 174 -17.92 15.04 -14.16
CA ARG A 174 -17.82 13.76 -14.87
C ARG A 174 -16.59 12.94 -14.46
N LYS A 175 -15.49 13.59 -14.07
CA LYS A 175 -14.30 12.91 -13.54
C LYS A 175 -14.55 12.30 -12.16
N ASP A 176 -15.42 12.92 -11.37
CA ASP A 176 -15.89 12.44 -10.08
C ASP A 176 -16.91 11.30 -10.26
N ASP A 177 -17.85 11.43 -11.20
CA ASP A 177 -18.82 10.38 -11.55
C ASP A 177 -18.12 9.08 -11.99
N ALA A 178 -17.05 9.19 -12.78
CA ALA A 178 -16.23 8.04 -13.15
C ALA A 178 -15.54 7.35 -11.96
N ALA A 179 -15.16 8.13 -10.93
CA ALA A 179 -14.58 7.60 -9.69
C ALA A 179 -15.63 6.94 -8.80
N LEU A 180 -16.79 7.60 -8.63
CA LEU A 180 -17.95 7.04 -7.94
C LEU A 180 -18.40 5.73 -8.58
N PHE A 181 -18.52 5.69 -9.90
CA PHE A 181 -18.90 4.49 -10.63
C PHE A 181 -17.90 3.35 -10.44
N ALA A 182 -16.59 3.62 -10.53
CA ALA A 182 -15.57 2.60 -10.32
C ALA A 182 -15.64 2.02 -8.90
N SER A 183 -15.82 2.88 -7.89
CA SER A 183 -15.92 2.48 -6.49
C SER A 183 -17.18 1.65 -6.22
N GLU A 184 -18.35 2.08 -6.71
CA GLU A 184 -19.61 1.34 -6.56
C GLU A 184 -19.59 0.00 -7.30
N ALA A 185 -19.11 -0.02 -8.56
CA ALA A 185 -19.01 -1.25 -9.35
C ALA A 185 -18.09 -2.28 -8.70
N LEU A 186 -16.93 -1.85 -8.18
CA LEU A 186 -16.02 -2.74 -7.47
C LEU A 186 -16.62 -3.21 -6.14
N THR A 187 -17.30 -2.35 -5.41
CA THR A 187 -17.93 -2.71 -4.14
C THR A 187 -19.01 -3.77 -4.34
N GLU A 188 -19.86 -3.60 -5.36
CA GLU A 188 -20.91 -4.58 -5.68
C GLU A 188 -20.30 -5.92 -6.08
N TRP A 189 -19.32 -5.92 -6.99
CA TRP A 189 -18.66 -7.16 -7.40
C TRP A 189 -17.92 -7.84 -6.24
N MET A 190 -17.24 -7.10 -5.36
CA MET A 190 -16.60 -7.68 -4.16
C MET A 190 -17.62 -8.31 -3.22
N ARG A 191 -18.81 -7.70 -3.11
CA ARG A 191 -19.92 -8.26 -2.32
C ARG A 191 -20.43 -9.56 -2.94
N ASP A 192 -20.60 -9.63 -4.26
CA ASP A 192 -21.02 -10.85 -4.95
C ASP A 192 -20.02 -12.00 -4.71
N LEU A 193 -18.71 -11.69 -4.73
CA LEU A 193 -17.68 -12.67 -4.39
C LEU A 193 -17.77 -13.14 -2.93
N GLN A 194 -18.02 -12.23 -1.99
CA GLN A 194 -18.18 -12.57 -0.58
C GLN A 194 -19.44 -13.42 -0.34
N ASP A 195 -20.54 -13.10 -1.02
CA ASP A 195 -21.79 -13.86 -0.95
C ASP A 195 -21.59 -15.28 -1.52
N LEU A 196 -20.81 -15.43 -2.59
CA LEU A 196 -20.38 -16.75 -3.10
C LEU A 196 -19.58 -17.53 -2.05
N GLY A 197 -18.67 -16.88 -1.33
CA GLY A 197 -17.90 -17.50 -0.25
C GLY A 197 -18.72 -17.86 0.99
N GLY A 198 -19.84 -17.17 1.21
CA GLY A 198 -20.76 -17.43 2.32
C GLY A 198 -21.83 -18.49 2.04
N ASP A 199 -22.08 -18.83 0.78
CA ASP A 199 -23.09 -19.83 0.38
C ASP A 199 -22.51 -21.25 0.44
N ALA A 200 -22.85 -21.97 1.51
CA ALA A 200 -22.42 -23.36 1.71
C ALA A 200 -22.86 -24.31 0.59
N SER A 201 -24.04 -24.08 -0.01
CA SER A 201 -24.55 -24.96 -1.08
C SER A 201 -23.72 -24.81 -2.35
N ARG A 202 -23.32 -23.58 -2.68
CA ARG A 202 -22.41 -23.30 -3.80
C ARG A 202 -21.01 -23.82 -3.51
N CYS A 203 -20.49 -23.63 -2.29
CA CYS A 203 -19.20 -24.18 -1.87
C CYS A 203 -19.13 -25.71 -2.07
N ASP A 204 -20.15 -26.42 -1.59
CA ASP A 204 -20.27 -27.87 -1.75
C ASP A 204 -20.37 -28.28 -3.23
N TYR A 205 -21.14 -27.52 -4.02
CA TYR A 205 -21.26 -27.74 -5.46
C TYR A 205 -19.90 -27.61 -6.16
N TYR A 206 -19.08 -26.62 -5.81
CA TYR A 206 -17.75 -26.44 -6.42
C TYR A 206 -16.65 -27.32 -5.79
N ARG A 207 -16.98 -28.19 -4.82
CA ARG A 207 -15.99 -29.00 -4.08
C ARG A 207 -14.93 -28.17 -3.34
N VAL A 208 -15.24 -26.91 -3.02
CA VAL A 208 -14.35 -26.03 -2.27
C VAL A 208 -14.99 -25.79 -0.89
N PRO A 209 -14.39 -26.30 0.20
CA PRO A 209 -14.91 -26.05 1.55
C PRO A 209 -15.11 -24.55 1.82
N ALA A 210 -16.20 -24.17 2.49
CA ALA A 210 -16.56 -22.76 2.70
C ALA A 210 -15.42 -21.91 3.31
N ALA A 211 -14.66 -22.48 4.26
CA ALA A 211 -13.48 -21.81 4.83
C ALA A 211 -12.39 -21.52 3.79
N LEU A 212 -12.15 -22.45 2.86
CA LEU A 212 -11.19 -22.26 1.77
C LEU A 212 -11.73 -21.34 0.69
N MET A 213 -13.04 -21.36 0.42
CA MET A 213 -13.68 -20.43 -0.52
C MET A 213 -13.59 -18.98 -0.02
N ALA A 214 -13.77 -18.74 1.28
CA ALA A 214 -13.63 -17.42 1.87
C ALA A 214 -12.19 -16.88 1.73
N GLU A 215 -11.17 -17.70 2.01
CA GLU A 215 -9.76 -17.32 1.81
C GLU A 215 -9.41 -17.14 0.33
N PHE A 216 -9.98 -17.96 -0.56
CA PHE A 216 -9.85 -17.81 -2.01
C PHE A 216 -10.37 -16.46 -2.48
N VAL A 217 -11.61 -16.10 -2.11
CA VAL A 217 -12.24 -14.82 -2.43
C VAL A 217 -11.44 -13.65 -1.88
N LYS A 218 -10.96 -13.75 -0.63
CA LYS A 218 -10.14 -12.72 0.01
C LYS A 218 -8.85 -12.44 -0.78
N GLU A 219 -8.21 -13.46 -1.32
CA GLU A 219 -6.99 -13.29 -2.12
C GLU A 219 -7.28 -12.69 -3.51
N LEU A 220 -8.43 -13.01 -4.12
CA LEU A 220 -8.88 -12.32 -5.33
C LEU A 220 -9.12 -10.83 -5.05
N ILE A 221 -9.84 -10.48 -3.99
CA ILE A 221 -10.10 -9.09 -3.58
C ILE A 221 -8.78 -8.37 -3.27
N SER A 222 -7.84 -9.03 -2.59
CA SER A 222 -6.51 -8.46 -2.31
C SER A 222 -5.74 -8.15 -3.60
N GLY A 223 -5.90 -8.98 -4.63
CA GLY A 223 -5.34 -8.76 -5.96
C GLY A 223 -5.87 -7.51 -6.66
N VAL A 224 -7.14 -7.15 -6.44
CA VAL A 224 -7.78 -5.93 -6.99
C VAL A 224 -7.02 -4.68 -6.55
N GLN A 225 -6.70 -4.59 -5.25
CA GLN A 225 -5.97 -3.47 -4.67
C GLN A 225 -4.52 -3.42 -5.18
N ARG A 226 -3.81 -4.55 -5.13
CA ARG A 226 -2.41 -4.63 -5.60
C ARG A 226 -2.25 -4.25 -7.08
N LEU A 227 -3.21 -4.66 -7.91
CA LEU A 227 -3.21 -4.36 -9.35
C LEU A 227 -3.92 -3.04 -9.71
N LYS A 228 -4.41 -2.30 -8.70
CA LYS A 228 -5.04 -0.98 -8.84
C LYS A 228 -6.17 -0.98 -9.87
N LEU A 229 -7.04 -1.99 -9.81
CA LEU A 229 -8.15 -2.13 -10.76
C LEU A 229 -9.08 -0.92 -10.74
N GLU A 230 -9.32 -0.33 -9.56
CA GLU A 230 -10.13 0.89 -9.42
C GLU A 230 -9.57 2.04 -10.27
N GLU A 231 -8.28 2.35 -10.11
CA GLU A 231 -7.61 3.41 -10.90
C GLU A 231 -7.74 3.14 -12.42
N ARG A 232 -7.66 1.87 -12.84
CA ARG A 232 -7.80 1.47 -14.24
C ARG A 232 -9.23 1.64 -14.75
N ILE A 233 -10.23 1.26 -13.97
CA ILE A 233 -11.65 1.44 -14.31
C ILE A 233 -11.95 2.93 -14.43
N VAL A 234 -11.49 3.76 -13.48
CA VAL A 234 -11.64 5.21 -13.54
C VAL A 234 -11.04 5.79 -14.82
N ALA A 235 -9.80 5.40 -15.15
CA ALA A 235 -9.13 5.89 -16.36
C ALA A 235 -9.88 5.49 -17.64
N GLN A 236 -10.34 4.24 -17.71
CA GLN A 236 -11.07 3.72 -18.87
C GLN A 236 -12.45 4.35 -19.03
N THR A 237 -13.19 4.52 -17.92
CA THR A 237 -14.48 5.23 -17.91
C THR A 237 -14.31 6.68 -18.34
N ARG A 238 -13.31 7.40 -17.81
CA ARG A 238 -12.99 8.78 -18.23
C ARG A 238 -12.69 8.89 -19.72
N GLN A 239 -11.98 7.91 -20.28
CA GLN A 239 -11.70 7.88 -21.70
C GLN A 239 -12.98 7.64 -22.52
N ALA A 240 -13.86 6.75 -22.06
CA ALA A 240 -15.11 6.42 -22.75
C ALA A 240 -16.09 7.61 -22.78
N ILE A 241 -16.26 8.32 -21.67
CA ILE A 241 -17.17 9.48 -21.55
C ILE A 241 -16.62 10.76 -22.18
N GLY A 242 -15.30 10.82 -22.47
CA GLY A 242 -14.67 11.95 -23.15
C GLY A 242 -15.11 12.12 -24.61
N PHE A 243 -15.73 11.09 -25.20
CA PHE A 243 -16.27 11.14 -26.56
C PHE A 243 -17.73 11.61 -26.55
N ARG A 244 -18.12 12.47 -27.51
CA ARG A 244 -19.53 12.85 -27.69
C ARG A 244 -20.34 11.65 -28.20
N MET A 245 -21.07 10.98 -27.32
CA MET A 245 -21.91 9.81 -27.64
C MET A 245 -23.39 10.07 -27.34
N LYS A 246 -24.29 9.20 -27.85
CA LYS A 246 -25.72 9.22 -27.49
C LYS A 246 -25.91 8.72 -26.06
N PHE A 247 -26.95 9.18 -25.35
CA PHE A 247 -27.19 8.83 -23.94
C PHE A 247 -27.22 7.32 -23.65
N GLU A 248 -27.87 6.52 -24.50
CA GLU A 248 -27.87 5.05 -24.39
C GLU A 248 -26.45 4.45 -24.47
N GLN A 249 -25.57 5.05 -25.29
CA GLN A 249 -24.17 4.63 -25.43
C GLN A 249 -23.31 5.16 -24.28
N ILE A 250 -23.67 6.30 -23.68
CA ILE A 250 -23.00 6.88 -22.52
C ILE A 250 -23.12 5.95 -21.30
N VAL A 251 -24.25 5.24 -21.15
CA VAL A 251 -24.47 4.30 -20.03
C VAL A 251 -23.88 2.92 -20.32
N ALA A 252 -24.16 2.37 -21.51
CA ALA A 252 -23.77 1.00 -21.84
C ALA A 252 -22.26 0.80 -22.00
N LEU A 253 -21.54 1.82 -22.52
CA LEU A 253 -20.12 1.66 -22.82
C LEU A 253 -19.24 1.56 -21.56
N PRO A 254 -19.33 2.46 -20.56
CA PRO A 254 -18.57 2.33 -19.31
C PRO A 254 -18.82 1.01 -18.58
N ALA A 255 -20.09 0.57 -18.53
CA ALA A 255 -20.48 -0.70 -17.92
C ALA A 255 -19.81 -1.90 -18.63
N LYS A 256 -19.90 -1.98 -19.96
CA LYS A 256 -19.27 -3.05 -20.74
C LYS A 256 -17.75 -3.06 -20.64
N LEU A 257 -17.13 -1.88 -20.66
CA LEU A 257 -15.68 -1.76 -20.51
C LEU A 257 -15.22 -2.21 -19.11
N THR A 258 -15.99 -1.88 -18.07
CA THR A 258 -15.73 -2.28 -16.69
C THR A 258 -15.93 -3.78 -16.51
N ALA A 259 -17.04 -4.34 -17.01
CA ALA A 259 -17.28 -5.79 -16.99
C ALA A 259 -16.16 -6.56 -17.69
N ASN A 260 -15.73 -6.10 -18.88
CA ASN A 260 -14.61 -6.72 -19.59
C ASN A 260 -13.30 -6.66 -18.79
N LEU A 261 -13.01 -5.55 -18.09
CA LEU A 261 -11.80 -5.42 -17.29
C LEU A 261 -11.83 -6.35 -16.07
N LEU A 262 -12.96 -6.41 -15.36
CA LEU A 262 -13.17 -7.30 -14.22
C LEU A 262 -13.13 -8.78 -14.64
N ASN A 263 -13.80 -9.12 -15.73
CA ASN A 263 -13.84 -10.49 -16.23
C ASN A 263 -12.47 -10.92 -16.78
N SER A 264 -11.71 -10.04 -17.44
CA SER A 264 -10.31 -10.34 -17.83
C SER A 264 -9.42 -10.56 -16.60
N TYR A 265 -9.66 -9.81 -15.51
CA TYR A 265 -8.98 -10.07 -14.25
C TYR A 265 -9.36 -11.44 -13.67
N VAL A 266 -10.62 -11.85 -13.70
CA VAL A 266 -11.03 -13.19 -13.26
C VAL A 266 -10.40 -14.28 -14.15
N ASP A 267 -10.38 -14.07 -15.46
CA ASP A 267 -9.90 -15.06 -16.44
C ASP A 267 -8.38 -15.27 -16.40
N PHE A 268 -7.61 -14.23 -16.08
CA PHE A 268 -6.15 -14.23 -16.20
C PHE A 268 -5.39 -13.70 -14.98
N LEU A 269 -6.09 -13.27 -13.93
CA LEU A 269 -5.53 -12.71 -12.68
C LEU A 269 -4.55 -11.55 -12.90
N GLY A 270 -4.72 -10.82 -14.02
CA GLY A 270 -3.89 -9.70 -14.44
C GLY A 270 -2.59 -10.08 -15.17
N TYR A 271 -2.36 -11.37 -15.46
CA TYR A 271 -1.18 -11.80 -16.24
C TYR A 271 -1.34 -11.58 -17.75
N ASP A 272 -2.57 -11.42 -18.24
CA ASP A 272 -2.88 -11.00 -19.62
C ASP A 272 -2.20 -9.67 -19.98
N ALA A 273 -2.19 -8.73 -19.04
CA ALA A 273 -1.54 -7.42 -19.19
C ALA A 273 -0.01 -7.46 -19.03
N GLN A 274 0.58 -8.59 -18.63
CA GLN A 274 2.02 -8.75 -18.43
C GLN A 274 2.69 -9.43 -19.63
N ALA A 275 3.94 -9.03 -19.89
CA ALA A 275 4.81 -9.70 -20.86
C ALA A 275 5.14 -11.14 -20.40
N LEU A 276 5.37 -12.04 -21.36
CA LEU A 276 5.50 -13.48 -21.12
C LEU A 276 6.65 -13.86 -20.17
N ASP A 277 7.72 -13.07 -20.14
CA ASP A 277 8.88 -13.21 -19.27
C ASP A 277 8.59 -12.91 -17.80
N LYS A 278 7.55 -12.12 -17.51
CA LYS A 278 7.15 -11.73 -16.15
C LYS A 278 6.06 -12.62 -15.54
N ARG A 279 5.49 -13.51 -16.35
CA ARG A 279 4.45 -14.45 -15.94
C ARG A 279 5.06 -15.64 -15.19
N PRO A 280 4.32 -16.23 -14.22
CA PRO A 280 4.78 -17.42 -13.54
C PRO A 280 5.01 -18.55 -14.55
N GLN A 281 6.08 -19.30 -14.32
CA GLN A 281 6.44 -20.46 -15.13
C GLN A 281 5.77 -21.71 -14.57
N LEU A 282 5.28 -22.54 -15.47
CA LEU A 282 4.82 -23.89 -15.23
C LEU A 282 5.96 -24.85 -15.61
N ALA A 283 6.39 -25.69 -14.67
CA ALA A 283 7.39 -26.71 -14.91
C ALA A 283 6.73 -27.91 -15.58
N LEU A 284 7.12 -28.22 -16.82
CA LEU A 284 6.66 -29.37 -17.60
C LEU A 284 7.86 -30.20 -18.03
N ASP A 285 7.62 -31.46 -18.37
CA ASP A 285 8.65 -32.37 -18.90
C ASP A 285 9.27 -31.86 -20.21
N SER A 286 8.49 -31.11 -21.00
CA SER A 286 8.93 -30.45 -22.23
C SER A 286 9.77 -29.19 -22.01
N GLY A 287 9.99 -28.78 -20.76
CA GLY A 287 10.63 -27.52 -20.37
C GLY A 287 9.63 -26.50 -19.80
N PRO A 288 10.14 -25.48 -19.07
CA PRO A 288 9.29 -24.47 -18.45
C PRO A 288 8.57 -23.62 -19.50
N ARG A 289 7.28 -23.33 -19.26
CA ARG A 289 6.50 -22.40 -20.08
C ARG A 289 5.78 -21.36 -19.21
N PRO A 290 5.58 -20.12 -19.69
CA PRO A 290 4.75 -19.15 -18.98
C PRO A 290 3.27 -19.59 -18.99
N VAL A 291 2.53 -19.17 -17.96
CA VAL A 291 1.06 -19.30 -17.94
C VAL A 291 0.41 -18.44 -19.04
N PHE A 292 -0.72 -18.93 -19.56
CA PHE A 292 -1.52 -18.29 -20.59
C PHE A 292 -0.74 -17.93 -21.85
N PRO A 293 0.01 -18.86 -22.47
CA PRO A 293 0.75 -18.57 -23.68
C PRO A 293 -0.22 -18.13 -24.81
N PRO A 294 0.17 -17.17 -25.66
CA PRO A 294 -0.68 -16.72 -26.75
C PRO A 294 -0.95 -17.90 -27.68
N ARG A 295 -2.22 -18.09 -28.03
CA ARG A 295 -2.59 -19.16 -28.95
C ARG A 295 -2.15 -18.82 -30.36
N SER A 296 -1.56 -19.81 -31.02
CA SER A 296 -1.25 -19.70 -32.43
C SER A 296 -2.56 -19.65 -33.22
N ALA A 297 -2.82 -18.54 -33.90
CA ALA A 297 -3.94 -18.47 -34.82
C ALA A 297 -3.74 -19.52 -35.93
N PRO A 298 -4.71 -20.43 -36.18
CA PRO A 298 -4.61 -21.39 -37.27
C PRO A 298 -4.41 -20.64 -38.58
N ARG A 299 -3.41 -21.03 -39.38
CA ARG A 299 -3.26 -20.49 -40.73
C ARG A 299 -4.28 -21.21 -41.64
N GLY A 300 -5.29 -20.48 -42.09
CA GLY A 300 -6.33 -21.00 -42.99
C GLY A 300 -7.62 -21.39 -42.26
N GLY A 301 -8.24 -22.49 -42.68
CA GLY A 301 -9.45 -23.02 -42.04
C GLY A 301 -9.18 -23.69 -40.68
N PRO A 302 -10.24 -24.03 -39.92
CA PRO A 302 -10.09 -24.73 -38.64
C PRO A 302 -9.37 -26.07 -38.84
N GLN A 303 -8.18 -26.21 -38.26
CA GLN A 303 -7.43 -27.46 -38.24
C GLN A 303 -7.90 -28.28 -37.04
N LEU A 304 -8.73 -29.30 -37.30
CA LEU A 304 -9.21 -30.23 -36.28
C LEU A 304 -8.26 -31.43 -36.24
N SER A 305 -7.65 -31.69 -35.09
CA SER A 305 -6.90 -32.92 -34.85
C SER A 305 -7.85 -34.09 -34.59
N GLU A 306 -7.39 -35.31 -34.87
CA GLU A 306 -8.13 -36.55 -34.55
C GLU A 306 -8.31 -36.74 -33.03
N GLN A 307 -7.42 -36.16 -32.23
CA GLN A 307 -7.51 -36.15 -30.77
C GLN A 307 -8.10 -34.82 -30.29
N GLN A 308 -9.01 -34.88 -29.33
CA GLN A 308 -9.51 -33.71 -28.64
C GLN A 308 -8.35 -32.97 -27.96
N SER A 309 -8.33 -31.64 -28.10
CA SER A 309 -7.32 -30.80 -27.45
C SER A 309 -7.46 -30.89 -25.93
N THR A 310 -6.34 -30.93 -25.21
CA THR A 310 -6.24 -30.81 -23.74
C THR A 310 -6.49 -29.39 -23.23
N TYR A 311 -7.22 -28.59 -24.01
CA TYR A 311 -7.34 -27.16 -23.82
C TYR A 311 -7.82 -26.77 -22.42
N ASP A 312 -8.88 -27.42 -21.94
CA ASP A 312 -9.47 -27.11 -20.64
C ASP A 312 -8.47 -27.42 -19.51
N GLN A 313 -7.79 -28.57 -19.60
CA GLN A 313 -6.78 -28.98 -18.64
C GLN A 313 -5.59 -28.01 -18.61
N ASP A 314 -5.10 -27.57 -19.77
CA ASP A 314 -4.02 -26.61 -19.89
C ASP A 314 -4.42 -25.26 -19.27
N TYR A 315 -5.65 -24.81 -19.53
CA TYR A 315 -6.18 -23.56 -19.00
C TYR A 315 -6.34 -23.61 -17.47
N TYR A 316 -6.96 -24.66 -16.91
CA TYR A 316 -7.13 -24.78 -15.46
C TYR A 316 -5.78 -24.90 -14.75
N THR A 317 -4.81 -25.61 -15.33
CA THR A 317 -3.45 -25.72 -14.79
C THR A 317 -2.76 -24.35 -14.76
N ASP A 318 -2.87 -23.58 -15.84
CA ASP A 318 -2.34 -22.22 -15.93
C ASP A 318 -2.98 -21.29 -14.91
N TRP A 319 -4.30 -21.36 -14.78
CA TRP A 319 -5.07 -20.54 -13.86
C TRP A 319 -4.70 -20.82 -12.41
N ILE A 320 -4.62 -22.10 -12.02
CA ILE A 320 -4.23 -22.50 -10.66
C ILE A 320 -2.78 -22.09 -10.36
N ARG A 321 -1.87 -22.23 -11.33
CA ARG A 321 -0.48 -21.77 -11.16
C ARG A 321 -0.41 -20.24 -11.01
N ALA A 322 -1.21 -19.51 -11.77
CA ALA A 322 -1.35 -18.06 -11.68
C ALA A 322 -1.94 -17.63 -10.33
N TYR A 323 -2.93 -18.34 -9.80
CA TYR A 323 -3.50 -18.10 -8.48
C TYR A 323 -2.46 -18.26 -7.36
N LEU A 324 -1.66 -19.33 -7.40
CA LEU A 324 -0.58 -19.52 -6.40
C LEU A 324 0.45 -18.37 -6.42
N ASP A 325 0.81 -17.90 -7.61
CA ASP A 325 1.71 -16.74 -7.77
C ASP A 325 1.04 -15.42 -7.33
N LEU A 326 -0.27 -15.27 -7.57
CA LEU A 326 -1.07 -14.13 -7.10
C LEU A 326 -1.02 -14.05 -5.58
N VAL A 327 -1.29 -15.15 -4.86
CA VAL A 327 -1.26 -15.18 -3.39
C VAL A 327 0.14 -14.86 -2.87
N GLU A 328 1.18 -15.43 -3.48
CA GLU A 328 2.56 -15.14 -3.10
C GLU A 328 2.89 -13.64 -3.22
N ARG A 329 2.49 -13.00 -4.33
CA ARG A 329 2.69 -11.56 -4.54
C ARG A 329 1.83 -10.70 -3.63
N ASN A 330 0.59 -11.11 -3.34
CA ASN A 330 -0.30 -10.42 -2.42
C ASN A 330 0.24 -10.46 -0.99
N ALA A 331 0.74 -11.62 -0.53
CA ALA A 331 1.28 -11.77 0.81
C ALA A 331 2.56 -10.94 1.05
N ARG A 332 3.30 -10.62 -0.03
CA ARG A 332 4.43 -9.69 0.01
C ARG A 332 4.01 -8.22 -0.09
N PHE A 333 2.74 -7.92 -0.32
CA PHE A 333 2.25 -6.55 -0.47
C PHE A 333 1.64 -6.07 0.84
N HIS A 334 2.17 -4.99 1.41
CA HIS A 334 1.70 -4.38 2.66
C HIS A 334 1.62 -2.87 2.51
N ASP A 335 0.50 -2.25 2.91
CA ASP A 335 0.29 -0.78 2.89
C ASP A 335 0.70 -0.08 1.58
N GLY A 336 0.38 -0.70 0.44
CA GLY A 336 0.66 -0.10 -0.88
C GLY A 336 2.09 -0.32 -1.39
N ALA A 337 2.94 -1.05 -0.67
CA ALA A 337 4.32 -1.34 -1.04
C ALA A 337 4.62 -2.84 -1.02
N GLU A 338 5.52 -3.27 -1.91
CA GLU A 338 6.08 -4.64 -1.86
C GLU A 338 7.15 -4.71 -0.77
N VAL A 339 6.95 -5.62 0.17
CA VAL A 339 7.85 -5.91 1.28
C VAL A 339 8.87 -6.95 0.83
N ASP A 340 10.13 -6.54 0.72
CA ASP A 340 11.25 -7.48 0.62
C ASP A 340 11.46 -8.14 1.99
N LEU A 341 11.08 -9.40 2.10
CA LEU A 341 11.18 -10.19 3.33
C LEU A 341 12.62 -10.32 3.84
N ALA A 342 13.61 -10.43 2.93
CA ALA A 342 15.01 -10.50 3.32
C ALA A 342 15.50 -9.16 3.88
N ALA A 343 15.04 -8.05 3.31
CA ALA A 343 15.29 -6.71 3.85
C ALA A 343 14.58 -6.50 5.19
N ASN A 344 13.31 -6.91 5.33
CA ASN A 344 12.54 -6.78 6.57
C ASN A 344 13.16 -7.58 7.71
N ARG A 345 13.61 -8.82 7.47
CA ARG A 345 14.34 -9.63 8.46
C ARG A 345 15.62 -8.94 8.93
N ARG A 346 16.42 -8.40 7.98
CA ARG A 346 17.65 -7.64 8.31
C ARG A 346 17.33 -6.38 9.12
N LEU A 347 16.25 -5.67 8.80
CA LEU A 347 15.79 -4.51 9.56
C LEU A 347 15.40 -4.92 10.98
N GLY A 348 14.68 -6.04 11.15
CA GLY A 348 14.33 -6.60 12.46
C GLY A 348 15.56 -6.97 13.29
N GLU A 349 16.56 -7.62 12.70
CA GLU A 349 17.84 -7.90 13.38
C GLU A 349 18.57 -6.62 13.81
N LEU A 350 18.59 -5.60 12.96
CA LEU A 350 19.20 -4.29 13.27
C LEU A 350 18.46 -3.58 14.40
N LEU A 351 17.13 -3.53 14.36
CA LEU A 351 16.30 -3.00 15.44
C LEU A 351 16.52 -3.78 16.74
N GLY A 352 16.61 -5.11 16.67
CA GLY A 352 16.95 -5.96 17.79
C GLY A 352 18.29 -5.61 18.42
N ARG A 353 19.35 -5.42 17.61
CA ARG A 353 20.68 -5.00 18.09
C ARG A 353 20.67 -3.58 18.67
N LEU A 354 19.91 -2.65 18.07
CA LEU A 354 19.79 -1.28 18.56
C LEU A 354 19.08 -1.21 19.92
N ARG A 355 18.12 -2.12 20.16
CA ARG A 355 17.35 -2.23 21.43
C ARG A 355 18.05 -3.05 22.51
N ALA A 356 18.76 -4.13 22.14
CA ALA A 356 19.35 -5.09 23.08
C ALA A 356 20.58 -4.56 23.85
N VAL A 357 21.25 -3.52 23.35
CA VAL A 357 22.41 -2.93 24.03
C VAL A 357 21.93 -1.73 24.85
N SER A 358 21.19 -2.00 25.92
CA SER A 358 20.89 -1.05 27.00
C SER A 358 21.86 -1.23 28.16
#